data_AF-A0A6N9DZN5-F1
#
_entry.id   AF-A0A6N9DZN5-F1
#
_cell.length_a   1.000
_cell.length_b   1.000
_cell.length_c   1.000
_cell.angle_alpha   90.00
_cell.angle_beta   90.00
_cell.angle_gamma   90.00
#
_symmetry.space_group_name_H-M   'P 1'
#
loop_
_entity.id
_entity.type
_entity.pdbx_description
1 polymer ?
#
loop_
_entity_poly.entity_id
_entity_poly.type
_entity_poly.pdbx_seq_one_letter_code
_entity_poly.pdbx_strand_id
1 'polypeptide(L)'
;MNEQNALYYEIRQEYSHLTNIYWRPEQHAYSRFDENGDFDHVVSITPEKKKGDVTLVSFKREPLELYLAASNSALIRMFHFELLRRENFTDWPQEPENVIRETNNFFYRQKIDPREAAYTRGIQIIRPRRSKVEIFSSLKGSGSGDKREKHAEFVAYDWRNQCIANISTDPSATTNYFQTQDNSLPFELSPAFFRPDVLLKYKGDSDKYTVEQRAIHCRGAWTLRDYDVNEAGQVHVYIRDLRDLPYQEQVYWQSYNEEPKTDISERAFVNHFKGEPCEPDPLENVLFIMRRWAESDLAWWKLREEGLLERVNTPRTSSRDEWAGAFKGLSKLIIEGFQVKTIRKKLEAMNIAFEEDEKSLTLIGKLLDDKQRLDGLKEVQLIRSKVDAHSRGNTASDLANKALQEHGTYSAHFENVCRAVIGELKLIEQPFREN
;
A
#
# COMPACT_ATOMS: atom_id res chain seq x y z
N MET A 1 13.88 -21.60 22.01
CA MET A 1 13.31 -22.42 20.93
C MET A 1 11.96 -22.91 21.45
N ASN A 2 10.92 -22.10 21.31
CA ASN A 2 9.63 -22.35 21.94
C ASN A 2 8.81 -23.34 21.11
N GLU A 3 8.26 -24.34 21.81
CA GLU A 3 7.30 -25.31 21.32
C GLU A 3 5.97 -24.62 20.91
N GLN A 4 5.95 -24.01 19.74
CA GLN A 4 4.75 -23.96 18.91
C GLN A 4 4.97 -25.01 17.82
N ASN A 5 4.59 -26.25 18.11
CA ASN A 5 4.40 -27.30 17.11
C ASN A 5 3.19 -26.90 16.24
N ALA A 6 3.37 -25.85 15.42
CA ALA A 6 2.39 -25.42 14.44
C ALA A 6 2.40 -26.46 13.33
N LEU A 7 1.25 -27.08 13.09
CA LEU A 7 0.99 -28.00 12.00
C LEU A 7 1.25 -27.28 10.66
N TYR A 8 2.50 -27.31 10.21
CA TYR A 8 2.91 -26.81 8.91
C TYR A 8 2.55 -27.87 7.87
N TYR A 9 1.70 -27.52 6.91
CA TYR A 9 1.41 -28.37 5.76
C TYR A 9 2.07 -27.78 4.54
N GLU A 10 3.08 -28.47 4.05
CA GLU A 10 3.77 -28.07 2.83
C GLU A 10 2.86 -28.27 1.62
N ILE A 11 2.77 -27.24 0.79
CA ILE A 11 2.08 -27.28 -0.49
C ILE A 11 3.13 -27.40 -1.60
N ARG A 12 2.80 -28.13 -2.66
CA ARG A 12 3.66 -28.27 -3.84
C ARG A 12 4.13 -26.91 -4.34
N GLN A 13 5.46 -26.74 -4.43
CA GLN A 13 6.08 -25.46 -4.77
C GLN A 13 5.65 -24.90 -6.14
N GLU A 14 5.43 -25.76 -7.13
CA GLU A 14 4.90 -25.33 -8.43
C GLU A 14 3.53 -24.65 -8.31
N TYR A 15 2.67 -25.16 -7.42
CA TYR A 15 1.36 -24.57 -7.18
C TYR A 15 1.51 -23.21 -6.49
N SER A 16 2.38 -23.11 -5.48
CA SER A 16 2.57 -21.87 -4.75
C SER A 16 3.15 -20.77 -5.64
N HIS A 17 4.12 -21.10 -6.50
CA HIS A 17 4.68 -20.16 -7.47
C HIS A 17 3.66 -19.73 -8.52
N LEU A 18 2.94 -20.66 -9.14
CA LEU A 18 1.96 -20.32 -10.19
C LEU A 18 0.82 -19.44 -9.64
N THR A 19 0.43 -19.65 -8.39
CA THR A 19 -0.66 -18.89 -7.76
C THR A 19 -0.18 -17.66 -6.99
N ASN A 20 1.14 -17.45 -6.91
CA ASN A 20 1.83 -16.38 -6.18
C ASN A 20 1.41 -16.28 -4.71
N ILE A 21 1.38 -17.41 -4.00
CA ILE A 21 0.94 -17.49 -2.58
C ILE A 21 2.10 -17.82 -1.66
N TYR A 22 2.04 -17.27 -0.44
CA TYR A 22 3.07 -17.41 0.58
C TYR A 22 2.45 -17.81 1.92
N TRP A 23 3.14 -18.66 2.68
CA TRP A 23 2.67 -19.08 4.00
C TRP A 23 2.67 -17.90 4.99
N ARG A 24 1.54 -17.69 5.67
CA ARG A 24 1.37 -16.68 6.72
C ARG A 24 1.01 -17.39 8.03
N PRO A 25 1.97 -17.59 8.94
CA PRO A 25 1.75 -18.31 10.20
C PRO A 25 0.59 -17.73 11.02
N GLU A 26 0.45 -16.41 11.04
CA GLU A 26 -0.55 -15.69 11.83
C GLU A 26 -1.98 -15.93 11.33
N GLN A 27 -2.13 -16.30 10.06
CA GLN A 27 -3.42 -16.54 9.40
C GLN A 27 -3.69 -18.03 9.18
N HIS A 28 -2.73 -18.90 9.52
CA HIS A 28 -2.75 -20.33 9.18
C HIS A 28 -3.13 -20.59 7.70
N ALA A 29 -2.62 -19.76 6.79
CA ALA A 29 -3.01 -19.80 5.38
C ALA A 29 -1.87 -19.42 4.43
N TYR A 30 -1.87 -20.04 3.25
CA TYR A 30 -1.13 -19.55 2.10
C TYR A 30 -1.94 -18.45 1.43
N SER A 31 -1.39 -17.25 1.44
CA SER A 31 -2.10 -16.03 1.05
C SER A 31 -1.33 -15.22 0.01
N ARG A 32 -2.05 -14.38 -0.70
CA ARG A 32 -1.53 -13.33 -1.60
C ARG A 32 -2.32 -12.04 -1.37
N PHE A 33 -1.98 -10.96 -2.07
CA PHE A 33 -2.84 -9.79 -2.12
C PHE A 33 -3.87 -9.91 -3.25
N ASP A 34 -5.10 -9.48 -2.99
CA ASP A 34 -6.12 -9.30 -4.02
C ASP A 34 -5.95 -7.96 -4.77
N GLU A 35 -6.89 -7.66 -5.68
CA GLU A 35 -6.91 -6.41 -6.44
C GLU A 35 -7.02 -5.15 -5.55
N ASN A 36 -7.45 -5.27 -4.30
CA ASN A 36 -7.57 -4.15 -3.36
C ASN A 36 -6.39 -4.10 -2.37
N GLY A 37 -5.38 -4.96 -2.53
CA GLY A 37 -4.24 -5.05 -1.61
C GLY A 37 -4.57 -5.73 -0.27
N ASP A 38 -5.71 -6.43 -0.18
CA ASP A 38 -6.14 -7.17 0.99
C ASP A 38 -5.69 -8.64 0.92
N PHE A 39 -5.62 -9.31 2.08
CA PHE A 39 -5.18 -10.70 2.12
C PHE A 39 -6.25 -11.63 1.50
N ASP A 40 -5.85 -12.29 0.42
CA ASP A 40 -6.58 -13.37 -0.22
C ASP A 40 -6.04 -14.73 0.26
N HIS A 41 -6.76 -15.38 1.18
CA HIS A 41 -6.45 -16.73 1.65
C HIS A 41 -6.80 -17.78 0.58
N VAL A 42 -5.79 -18.20 -0.20
CA VAL A 42 -5.96 -19.17 -1.29
C VAL A 42 -6.00 -20.60 -0.77
N VAL A 43 -5.16 -20.91 0.23
CA VAL A 43 -5.20 -22.20 0.92
C VAL A 43 -5.22 -21.98 2.43
N SER A 44 -6.27 -22.41 3.10
CA SER A 44 -6.44 -22.27 4.56
C SER A 44 -6.29 -23.61 5.28
N ILE A 45 -5.77 -23.55 6.50
CA ILE A 45 -5.53 -24.71 7.37
C ILE A 45 -6.32 -24.51 8.65
N THR A 46 -7.38 -25.30 8.82
CA THR A 46 -8.28 -25.20 9.96
C THR A 46 -8.19 -26.46 10.81
N PRO A 47 -7.58 -26.42 12.00
CA PRO A 47 -7.61 -27.54 12.94
C PRO A 47 -8.98 -27.62 13.61
N GLU A 48 -9.68 -28.75 13.47
CA GLU A 48 -10.97 -28.98 14.10
C GLU A 48 -10.79 -29.80 15.39
N LYS A 49 -10.71 -29.12 16.53
CA LYS A 49 -10.46 -29.77 17.84
C LYS A 49 -11.67 -30.47 18.47
N LYS A 50 -12.87 -30.36 17.88
CA LYS A 50 -14.13 -30.79 18.51
C LYS A 50 -14.57 -32.23 18.19
N LYS A 51 -14.03 -32.86 17.14
CA LYS A 51 -14.40 -34.22 16.70
C LYS A 51 -13.19 -34.98 16.13
N GLY A 52 -12.28 -35.41 17.00
CA GLY A 52 -11.01 -36.04 16.61
C GLY A 52 -10.02 -35.01 16.06
N ASP A 53 -8.73 -35.32 16.09
CA ASP A 53 -7.66 -34.45 15.55
C ASP A 53 -7.72 -34.38 14.01
N VAL A 54 -8.78 -33.75 13.48
CA VAL A 54 -8.96 -33.53 12.05
C VAL A 54 -8.42 -32.16 11.72
N THR A 55 -7.55 -32.09 10.71
CA THR A 55 -7.11 -30.81 10.14
C THR A 55 -7.61 -30.70 8.71
N LEU A 56 -8.32 -29.61 8.42
CA LEU A 56 -8.89 -29.33 7.12
C LEU A 56 -7.97 -28.39 6.35
N VAL A 57 -7.48 -28.85 5.19
CA VAL A 57 -6.74 -28.01 4.23
C VAL A 57 -7.66 -27.69 3.06
N SER A 58 -8.05 -26.43 2.91
CA SER A 58 -9.05 -25.98 1.94
C SER A 58 -8.42 -25.11 0.87
N PHE A 59 -8.61 -25.46 -0.40
CA PHE A 59 -8.12 -24.71 -1.54
C PHE A 59 -9.26 -23.94 -2.21
N LYS A 60 -9.04 -22.66 -2.51
CA LYS A 60 -9.93 -21.91 -3.41
C LYS A 60 -9.98 -22.61 -4.77
N ARG A 61 -11.19 -22.68 -5.33
CA ARG A 61 -11.44 -23.43 -6.56
C ARG A 61 -10.72 -22.83 -7.76
N GLU A 62 -10.78 -21.51 -7.94
CA GLU A 62 -10.27 -20.86 -9.14
C GLU A 62 -8.75 -20.99 -9.29
N PRO A 63 -7.91 -20.74 -8.27
CA PRO A 63 -6.46 -20.94 -8.38
C PRO A 63 -6.09 -22.41 -8.57
N LEU A 64 -6.85 -23.35 -7.96
CA LEU A 64 -6.66 -24.78 -8.17
C LEU A 64 -6.96 -25.19 -9.62
N GLU A 65 -8.06 -24.71 -10.19
CA GLU A 65 -8.41 -25.00 -11.59
C GLU A 65 -7.41 -24.39 -12.56
N LEU A 66 -6.88 -23.20 -12.27
CA LEU A 66 -5.79 -22.60 -13.03
C LEU A 66 -4.57 -23.53 -13.08
N TYR A 67 -4.12 -23.99 -11.92
CA TYR A 67 -2.98 -24.91 -11.85
C TYR A 67 -3.22 -26.20 -12.62
N LEU A 68 -4.39 -26.83 -12.46
CA LEU A 68 -4.75 -28.07 -13.17
C LEU A 68 -4.84 -27.85 -14.69
N ALA A 69 -5.37 -26.71 -15.14
CA ALA A 69 -5.44 -26.37 -16.55
C ALA A 69 -4.06 -26.15 -17.17
N ALA A 70 -3.19 -25.39 -16.48
CA ALA A 70 -1.82 -25.11 -16.89
C ALA A 70 -0.95 -26.36 -16.95
N SER A 71 -1.08 -27.25 -15.96
CA SER A 71 -0.34 -28.52 -15.90
C SER A 71 -0.98 -29.66 -16.69
N ASN A 72 -2.08 -29.41 -17.42
CA ASN A 72 -2.86 -30.45 -18.12
C ASN A 72 -3.19 -31.67 -17.23
N SER A 73 -3.50 -31.42 -15.95
CA SER A 73 -3.63 -32.44 -14.93
C SER A 73 -5.04 -32.50 -14.34
N ALA A 74 -5.35 -33.60 -13.66
CA ALA A 74 -6.53 -33.73 -12.80
C ALA A 74 -6.07 -34.03 -11.37
N LEU A 75 -6.82 -33.56 -10.37
CA LEU A 75 -6.51 -33.84 -8.97
C LEU A 75 -7.12 -35.20 -8.58
N ILE A 76 -6.29 -36.09 -8.04
CA ILE A 76 -6.71 -37.38 -7.51
C ILE A 76 -6.78 -37.27 -6.00
N ARG A 77 -7.99 -37.34 -5.43
CA ARG A 77 -8.21 -37.37 -3.99
C ARG A 77 -8.43 -38.82 -3.55
N MET A 78 -7.47 -39.35 -2.79
CA MET A 78 -7.60 -40.68 -2.18
C MET A 78 -8.25 -40.55 -0.81
N PHE A 79 -9.05 -41.55 -0.43
CA PHE A 79 -9.63 -41.64 0.90
C PHE A 79 -9.57 -43.07 1.41
N HIS A 80 -9.45 -43.20 2.72
CA HIS A 80 -9.47 -44.46 3.42
C HIS A 80 -10.19 -44.28 4.76
N PHE A 81 -11.23 -45.07 4.97
CA PHE A 81 -11.95 -45.14 6.23
C PHE A 81 -11.83 -46.57 6.72
N GLU A 82 -11.42 -46.73 7.98
CA GLU A 82 -11.32 -48.02 8.64
C GLU A 82 -12.14 -47.98 9.93
N LEU A 83 -12.97 -49.01 10.09
CA LEU A 83 -13.70 -49.30 11.31
C LEU A 83 -13.20 -50.67 11.79
N LEU A 84 -12.54 -50.70 12.95
CA LEU A 84 -11.88 -51.91 13.44
C LEU A 84 -12.17 -52.15 14.92
N ARG A 85 -12.76 -53.30 15.25
CA ARG A 85 -12.84 -53.80 16.63
C ARG A 85 -11.62 -54.68 16.93
N ARG A 86 -10.57 -54.05 17.44
CA ARG A 86 -9.25 -54.66 17.65
C ARG A 86 -9.27 -55.90 18.56
N GLU A 87 -10.24 -56.03 19.46
CA GLU A 87 -10.31 -57.14 20.43
C GLU A 87 -10.69 -58.49 19.78
N ASN A 88 -11.39 -58.46 18.65
CA ASN A 88 -11.95 -59.66 18.02
C ASN A 88 -11.48 -59.86 16.56
N PHE A 89 -10.88 -58.83 15.97
CA PHE A 89 -10.40 -58.91 14.60
C PHE A 89 -9.09 -59.71 14.53
N THR A 90 -9.13 -60.87 13.87
CA THR A 90 -7.95 -61.74 13.70
C THR A 90 -7.36 -61.61 12.29
N ASP A 91 -8.21 -61.64 11.26
CA ASP A 91 -7.80 -61.47 9.86
C ASP A 91 -9.00 -61.06 8.99
N TRP A 92 -8.75 -60.55 7.79
CA TRP A 92 -9.80 -60.25 6.80
C TRP A 92 -10.35 -61.55 6.18
N PRO A 93 -11.66 -61.62 5.87
CA PRO A 93 -12.24 -62.78 5.18
C PRO A 93 -11.57 -62.99 3.81
N GLN A 94 -11.50 -64.23 3.32
CA GLN A 94 -10.81 -64.56 2.05
C GLN A 94 -11.58 -64.11 0.79
N GLU A 95 -12.83 -63.66 0.96
CA GLU A 95 -13.67 -63.18 -0.14
C GLU A 95 -13.07 -61.93 -0.82
N PRO A 96 -13.28 -61.75 -2.13
CA PRO A 96 -12.78 -60.56 -2.83
C PRO A 96 -13.44 -59.28 -2.28
N GLU A 97 -12.73 -58.16 -2.43
CA GLU A 97 -13.29 -56.84 -2.10
C GLU A 97 -14.48 -56.50 -3.01
N ASN A 98 -15.48 -55.80 -2.47
CA ASN A 98 -16.53 -55.21 -3.26
C ASN A 98 -15.98 -53.97 -3.99
N VAL A 99 -15.95 -54.01 -5.31
CA VAL A 99 -15.52 -52.87 -6.14
C VAL A 99 -16.74 -52.09 -6.58
N ILE A 100 -16.84 -50.84 -6.13
CA ILE A 100 -18.00 -49.97 -6.38
C ILE A 100 -17.56 -48.80 -7.26
N ARG A 101 -18.33 -48.56 -8.31
CA ARG A 101 -18.16 -47.44 -9.25
C ARG A 101 -19.42 -46.59 -9.23
N GLU A 102 -19.47 -45.62 -8.34
CA GLU A 102 -20.60 -44.68 -8.24
C GLU A 102 -20.70 -43.81 -9.49
N THR A 103 -19.56 -43.29 -9.96
CA THR A 103 -19.47 -42.48 -11.18
C THR A 103 -18.14 -42.74 -11.89
N ASN A 104 -17.98 -42.21 -13.11
CA ASN A 104 -16.70 -42.22 -13.82
C ASN A 104 -15.55 -41.56 -13.06
N ASN A 105 -15.87 -40.75 -12.04
CA ASN A 105 -14.91 -39.96 -11.27
C ASN A 105 -14.86 -40.34 -9.79
N PHE A 106 -15.64 -41.33 -9.36
CA PHE A 106 -15.72 -41.73 -7.96
C PHE A 106 -15.91 -43.24 -7.87
N PHE A 107 -14.86 -43.91 -7.42
CA PHE A 107 -14.83 -45.37 -7.29
C PHE A 107 -14.04 -45.76 -6.05
N TYR A 108 -14.50 -46.82 -5.41
CA TYR A 108 -13.91 -47.30 -4.17
C TYR A 108 -14.03 -48.81 -4.06
N ARG A 109 -13.22 -49.37 -3.19
CA ARG A 109 -13.28 -50.77 -2.78
C ARG A 109 -13.65 -50.82 -1.33
N GLN A 110 -14.48 -51.78 -1.00
CA GLN A 110 -14.97 -51.95 0.35
C GLN A 110 -14.84 -53.42 0.74
N LYS A 111 -14.47 -53.64 1.99
CA LYS A 111 -14.55 -54.95 2.62
C LYS A 111 -15.27 -54.79 3.94
N ILE A 112 -16.24 -55.66 4.16
CA ILE A 112 -17.07 -55.67 5.37
C ILE A 112 -16.99 -57.08 5.93
N ASP A 113 -16.43 -57.19 7.13
CA ASP A 113 -16.71 -58.29 8.05
C ASP A 113 -17.89 -57.84 8.93
N PRO A 114 -19.09 -58.42 8.78
CA PRO A 114 -20.30 -58.00 9.48
C PRO A 114 -20.18 -57.98 11.02
N ARG A 115 -19.18 -58.65 11.60
CA ARG A 115 -19.03 -58.78 13.05
C ARG A 115 -18.01 -57.81 13.63
N GLU A 116 -16.86 -57.63 12.98
CA GLU A 116 -15.68 -57.05 13.65
C GLU A 116 -14.98 -55.90 12.92
N ALA A 117 -15.08 -55.80 11.59
CA ALA A 117 -14.30 -54.78 10.87
C ALA A 117 -14.88 -54.40 9.50
N ALA A 118 -14.64 -53.17 9.07
CA ALA A 118 -14.90 -52.74 7.71
C ALA A 118 -13.88 -51.69 7.28
N TYR A 119 -13.46 -51.71 6.01
CA TYR A 119 -12.77 -50.57 5.43
C TYR A 119 -13.38 -50.18 4.09
N THR A 120 -13.27 -48.90 3.78
CA THR A 120 -13.59 -48.32 2.48
C THR A 120 -12.38 -47.52 2.01
N ARG A 121 -11.78 -47.93 0.90
CA ARG A 121 -10.66 -47.23 0.28
C ARG A 121 -11.03 -46.84 -1.14
N GLY A 122 -10.87 -45.57 -1.48
CA GLY A 122 -11.29 -45.12 -2.80
C GLY A 122 -10.54 -43.92 -3.32
N ILE A 123 -10.94 -43.55 -4.53
CA ILE A 123 -10.38 -42.47 -5.30
C ILE A 123 -11.52 -41.62 -5.85
N GLN A 124 -11.33 -40.31 -5.77
CA GLN A 124 -12.12 -39.34 -6.49
C GLN A 124 -11.24 -38.54 -7.45
N ILE A 125 -11.65 -38.46 -8.71
CA ILE A 125 -10.99 -37.67 -9.74
C ILE A 125 -11.69 -36.32 -9.84
N ILE A 126 -10.97 -35.24 -9.53
CA ILE A 126 -11.44 -33.87 -9.58
C ILE A 126 -10.83 -33.20 -10.81
N ARG A 127 -11.68 -32.88 -11.80
CA ARG A 127 -11.29 -32.15 -13.01
C ARG A 127 -11.71 -30.67 -12.93
N PRO A 128 -11.03 -29.77 -13.67
CA PRO A 128 -11.53 -28.41 -13.87
C PRO A 128 -12.97 -28.40 -14.38
N ARG A 129 -13.81 -27.51 -13.83
CA ARG A 129 -15.20 -27.34 -14.29
C ARG A 129 -15.28 -26.50 -15.56
N ARG A 130 -14.34 -25.56 -15.70
CA ARG A 130 -14.21 -24.65 -16.84
C ARG A 130 -13.25 -25.23 -17.86
N SER A 131 -13.47 -24.90 -19.13
CA SER A 131 -12.53 -25.24 -20.20
C SER A 131 -11.20 -24.48 -20.02
N LYS A 132 -10.12 -25.00 -20.59
CA LYS A 132 -8.83 -24.30 -20.57
C LYS A 132 -8.93 -22.91 -21.18
N VAL A 133 -9.69 -22.78 -22.27
CA VAL A 133 -9.89 -21.50 -22.97
C VAL A 133 -10.53 -20.49 -22.02
N GLU A 134 -11.63 -20.83 -21.34
CA GLU A 134 -12.28 -19.94 -20.38
C GLU A 134 -11.36 -19.53 -19.22
N ILE A 135 -10.61 -20.49 -18.66
CA ILE A 135 -9.67 -20.23 -17.56
C ILE A 135 -8.59 -19.23 -18.01
N PHE A 136 -7.96 -19.46 -19.17
CA PHE A 136 -6.91 -18.56 -19.64
C PHE A 136 -7.45 -17.23 -20.18
N SER A 137 -8.66 -17.19 -20.73
CA SER A 137 -9.32 -15.93 -21.10
C SER A 137 -9.59 -15.06 -19.86
N SER A 138 -10.02 -15.67 -18.74
CA SER A 138 -10.22 -14.92 -17.48
C SER A 138 -8.93 -14.32 -16.91
N LEU A 139 -7.75 -14.87 -17.25
CA LEU A 139 -6.44 -14.30 -16.89
C LEU A 139 -6.01 -13.18 -17.83
N LYS A 140 -6.38 -13.24 -19.11
CA LYS A 140 -6.09 -12.17 -20.07
C LYS A 140 -6.95 -10.92 -19.83
N GLY A 141 -8.15 -11.11 -19.26
CA GLY A 141 -9.06 -10.04 -18.90
C GLY A 141 -8.53 -9.07 -17.84
N SER A 142 -7.46 -9.38 -17.12
CA SER A 142 -6.83 -8.46 -16.16
C SER A 142 -5.87 -7.44 -16.82
N GLY A 143 -5.75 -7.43 -18.15
CA GLY A 143 -4.85 -6.50 -18.87
C GLY A 143 -5.38 -6.00 -20.22
N SER A 144 -6.60 -6.37 -20.61
CA SER A 144 -7.25 -5.86 -21.82
C SER A 144 -8.76 -5.96 -21.66
N GLY A 145 -9.42 -4.81 -21.55
CA GLY A 145 -10.82 -4.67 -21.18
C GLY A 145 -11.76 -5.65 -21.91
N ASP A 146 -12.51 -6.42 -21.12
CA ASP A 146 -13.64 -7.22 -21.61
C ASP A 146 -14.87 -7.00 -20.71
N LYS A 147 -15.86 -6.28 -21.26
CA LYS A 147 -17.33 -6.26 -21.10
C LYS A 147 -18.05 -6.52 -19.75
N ARG A 148 -17.38 -6.85 -18.65
CA ARG A 148 -17.99 -6.96 -17.31
C ARG A 148 -17.31 -6.14 -16.23
N GLU A 149 -16.25 -5.41 -16.59
CA GLU A 149 -15.67 -4.43 -15.70
C GLU A 149 -16.68 -3.29 -15.54
N LYS A 150 -16.99 -2.99 -14.28
CA LYS A 150 -17.78 -1.82 -13.97
C LYS A 150 -16.83 -0.63 -14.09
N HIS A 151 -17.28 0.40 -14.77
CA HIS A 151 -16.53 1.64 -14.95
C HIS A 151 -17.29 2.77 -14.25
N ALA A 152 -16.58 3.57 -13.45
CA ALA A 152 -17.17 4.77 -12.86
C ALA A 152 -17.11 5.94 -13.86
N GLU A 153 -18.02 6.90 -13.68
CA GLU A 153 -18.08 8.16 -14.43
C GLU A 153 -17.70 9.32 -13.52
N PHE A 154 -16.93 10.26 -14.06
CA PHE A 154 -16.43 11.41 -13.31
C PHE A 154 -16.78 12.71 -14.04
N VAL A 155 -17.22 13.72 -13.30
CA VAL A 155 -17.25 15.12 -13.73
C VAL A 155 -15.81 15.54 -13.96
N ALA A 156 -15.49 15.84 -15.21
CA ALA A 156 -14.14 16.16 -15.66
C ALA A 156 -14.18 17.30 -16.68
N TYR A 157 -13.04 17.97 -16.84
CA TYR A 157 -12.88 18.96 -17.89
C TYR A 157 -12.42 18.27 -19.17
N ASP A 158 -13.32 18.14 -20.14
CA ASP A 158 -13.01 17.59 -21.45
C ASP A 158 -12.17 18.58 -22.24
N TRP A 159 -10.84 18.44 -22.15
CA TRP A 159 -9.90 19.25 -22.93
C TRP A 159 -10.12 19.19 -24.44
N ARG A 160 -10.71 18.12 -24.96
CA ARG A 160 -10.95 18.01 -26.40
C ARG A 160 -12.12 18.90 -26.82
N ASN A 161 -13.23 18.77 -26.12
CA ASN A 161 -14.49 19.46 -26.46
C ASN A 161 -14.67 20.78 -25.68
N GLN A 162 -13.70 21.12 -24.81
CA GLN A 162 -13.63 22.34 -24.01
C GLN A 162 -14.85 22.58 -23.12
N CYS A 163 -15.40 21.51 -22.54
CA CYS A 163 -16.58 21.56 -21.70
C CYS A 163 -16.43 20.71 -20.44
N ILE A 164 -17.26 20.98 -19.42
CA ILE A 164 -17.40 20.09 -18.28
C ILE A 164 -18.38 18.99 -18.69
N ALA A 165 -17.95 17.73 -18.55
CA ALA A 165 -18.74 16.57 -18.94
C ALA A 165 -18.53 15.41 -17.94
N ASN A 166 -19.50 14.50 -17.90
CA ASN A 166 -19.32 13.21 -17.24
C ASN A 166 -18.59 12.27 -18.20
N ILE A 167 -17.37 11.88 -17.82
CA ILE A 167 -16.51 11.00 -18.61
C ILE A 167 -16.40 9.65 -17.90
N SER A 168 -16.70 8.57 -18.62
CA SER A 168 -16.52 7.20 -18.13
C SER A 168 -15.06 6.78 -18.19
N THR A 169 -14.64 5.97 -17.21
CA THR A 169 -13.33 5.30 -17.20
C THR A 169 -13.25 4.12 -18.17
N ASP A 170 -14.34 3.73 -18.83
CA ASP A 170 -14.33 2.69 -19.85
C ASP A 170 -13.32 3.04 -20.98
N PRO A 171 -12.40 2.13 -21.36
CA PRO A 171 -11.48 2.33 -22.48
C PRO A 171 -12.15 2.78 -23.78
N SER A 172 -13.37 2.32 -24.04
CA SER A 172 -14.14 2.66 -25.24
C SER A 172 -14.84 4.02 -25.18
N ALA A 173 -14.89 4.66 -24.00
CA ALA A 173 -15.56 5.94 -23.79
C ALA A 173 -14.63 7.16 -23.94
N THR A 174 -13.33 6.95 -24.12
CA THR A 174 -12.34 8.02 -24.34
C THR A 174 -11.49 7.72 -25.57
N THR A 175 -10.79 8.73 -26.09
CA THR A 175 -9.76 8.56 -27.13
C THR A 175 -8.41 9.13 -26.70
N ASN A 176 -7.37 8.84 -27.47
CA ASN A 176 -6.05 9.45 -27.34
C ASN A 176 -5.84 10.53 -28.42
N TYR A 177 -4.76 11.30 -28.29
CA TYR A 177 -4.40 12.40 -29.21
C TYR A 177 -4.13 11.94 -30.66
N PHE A 178 -3.90 10.65 -30.89
CA PHE A 178 -3.57 10.10 -32.20
C PHE A 178 -4.79 9.53 -32.95
N GLN A 179 -5.90 9.29 -32.25
CA GLN A 179 -7.09 8.61 -32.78
C GLN A 179 -8.34 9.51 -32.71
N THR A 180 -8.23 10.71 -33.27
CA THR A 180 -9.24 11.77 -33.14
C THR A 180 -10.12 11.97 -34.38
N GLN A 181 -9.70 11.49 -35.56
CA GLN A 181 -10.34 11.86 -36.83
C GLN A 181 -11.78 11.36 -36.97
N ASP A 182 -12.11 10.20 -36.39
CA ASP A 182 -13.39 9.49 -36.64
C ASP A 182 -14.36 9.46 -35.44
N ASN A 183 -14.12 10.25 -34.40
CA ASN A 183 -14.99 10.31 -33.22
C ASN A 183 -14.94 11.68 -32.55
N SER A 184 -15.80 11.93 -31.55
CA SER A 184 -15.80 13.14 -30.71
C SER A 184 -15.61 12.83 -29.22
N LEU A 185 -15.03 11.66 -28.91
CA LEU A 185 -14.84 11.20 -27.54
C LEU A 185 -13.86 12.10 -26.77
N PRO A 186 -14.04 12.28 -25.45
CA PRO A 186 -13.09 13.01 -24.62
C PRO A 186 -11.69 12.41 -24.67
N PHE A 187 -10.67 13.23 -24.36
CA PHE A 187 -9.31 12.70 -24.21
C PHE A 187 -9.17 11.86 -22.95
N GLU A 188 -8.41 10.77 -23.03
CA GLU A 188 -8.07 9.96 -21.85
C GLU A 188 -7.25 10.73 -20.81
N LEU A 189 -6.57 11.80 -21.22
CA LEU A 189 -5.87 12.74 -20.35
C LEU A 189 -6.74 13.91 -19.88
N SER A 190 -8.05 13.90 -20.12
CA SER A 190 -8.94 14.90 -19.51
C SER A 190 -8.90 14.78 -17.98
N PRO A 191 -8.68 15.87 -17.24
CA PRO A 191 -8.57 15.83 -15.79
C PRO A 191 -9.95 15.83 -15.11
N ALA A 192 -10.11 14.93 -14.13
CA ALA A 192 -11.17 14.97 -13.14
C ALA A 192 -10.66 15.63 -11.85
N PHE A 193 -11.55 16.33 -11.13
CA PHE A 193 -11.20 17.12 -9.95
C PHE A 193 -11.91 16.59 -8.70
N PHE A 194 -11.24 16.68 -7.57
CA PHE A 194 -11.65 16.04 -6.32
C PHE A 194 -11.36 16.94 -5.12
N ARG A 195 -12.20 16.82 -4.10
CA ARG A 195 -11.89 17.36 -2.77
C ARG A 195 -10.64 16.67 -2.20
N PRO A 196 -9.72 17.41 -1.55
CA PRO A 196 -8.45 16.85 -1.07
C PRO A 196 -8.62 15.75 -0.01
N ASP A 197 -9.78 15.68 0.64
CA ASP A 197 -10.15 14.65 1.61
C ASP A 197 -10.07 13.22 1.04
N VAL A 198 -10.12 13.05 -0.28
CA VAL A 198 -9.92 11.75 -0.95
C VAL A 198 -8.57 11.10 -0.59
N LEU A 199 -7.57 11.90 -0.21
CA LEU A 199 -6.25 11.41 0.16
C LEU A 199 -6.18 10.88 1.60
N LEU A 200 -7.14 11.22 2.46
CA LEU A 200 -7.10 10.90 3.89
C LEU A 200 -7.16 9.40 4.15
N LYS A 201 -7.94 8.65 3.37
CA LYS A 201 -8.00 7.18 3.44
C LYS A 201 -6.60 6.56 3.31
N TYR A 202 -5.85 7.01 2.31
CA TYR A 202 -4.54 6.44 1.99
C TYR A 202 -3.47 6.87 2.99
N LYS A 203 -3.52 8.12 3.48
CA LYS A 203 -2.61 8.60 4.53
C LYS A 203 -2.88 7.94 5.90
N GLY A 204 -4.11 7.48 6.14
CA GLY A 204 -4.52 6.87 7.40
C GLY A 204 -4.04 5.44 7.62
N ASP A 205 -3.69 4.71 6.55
CA ASP A 205 -3.24 3.30 6.63
C ASP A 205 -1.90 3.13 5.88
N SER A 206 -0.81 3.51 6.56
CA SER A 206 0.55 3.41 6.02
C SER A 206 1.06 1.98 5.85
N ASP A 207 0.38 0.99 6.44
CA ASP A 207 0.76 -0.42 6.29
C ASP A 207 0.20 -0.99 4.99
N LYS A 208 -0.90 -0.42 4.47
CA LYS A 208 -1.54 -0.80 3.20
C LYS A 208 -1.15 0.12 2.04
N TYR A 209 -1.03 1.41 2.28
CA TYR A 209 -0.78 2.39 1.24
C TYR A 209 0.55 3.11 1.43
N THR A 210 1.23 3.36 0.31
CA THR A 210 2.36 4.28 0.25
C THR A 210 1.92 5.49 -0.56
N VAL A 211 1.80 6.63 0.10
CA VAL A 211 1.44 7.90 -0.52
C VAL A 211 2.72 8.66 -0.81
N GLU A 212 3.04 8.81 -2.07
CA GLU A 212 4.07 9.74 -2.55
C GLU A 212 3.42 11.09 -2.86
N GLN A 213 4.24 12.09 -3.23
CA GLN A 213 3.74 13.42 -3.56
C GLN A 213 2.74 13.44 -4.70
N ARG A 214 2.88 12.50 -5.64
CA ARG A 214 2.07 12.43 -6.87
C ARG A 214 1.62 11.02 -7.24
N ALA A 215 2.00 10.01 -6.47
CA ALA A 215 1.59 8.64 -6.69
C ALA A 215 1.03 8.02 -5.43
N ILE A 216 0.13 7.03 -5.58
CA ILE A 216 -0.39 6.23 -4.49
C ILE A 216 -0.22 4.76 -4.86
N HIS A 217 0.48 4.01 -4.01
CA HIS A 217 0.70 2.58 -4.20
C HIS A 217 -0.07 1.78 -3.17
N CYS A 218 -0.71 0.70 -3.59
CA CYS A 218 -1.40 -0.23 -2.69
C CYS A 218 -0.74 -1.61 -2.75
N ARG A 219 0.21 -1.92 -1.85
CA ARG A 219 0.88 -3.24 -1.68
C ARG A 219 1.21 -4.01 -2.98
N GLY A 220 1.51 -3.29 -4.08
CA GLY A 220 1.75 -3.87 -5.40
C GLY A 220 0.50 -4.36 -6.16
N ALA A 221 -0.71 -4.22 -5.62
CA ALA A 221 -1.97 -4.55 -6.28
C ALA A 221 -2.33 -3.53 -7.37
N TRP A 222 -2.21 -2.23 -7.07
CA TRP A 222 -2.40 -1.15 -8.03
C TRP A 222 -1.55 0.07 -7.68
N THR A 223 -1.42 0.97 -8.65
CA THR A 223 -0.73 2.25 -8.48
C THR A 223 -1.53 3.33 -9.19
N LEU A 224 -1.94 4.35 -8.43
CA LEU A 224 -2.33 5.63 -9.01
C LEU A 224 -1.04 6.37 -9.36
N ARG A 225 -0.74 6.50 -10.65
CA ARG A 225 0.57 6.97 -11.10
C ARG A 225 0.75 8.47 -10.93
N ASP A 226 -0.33 9.21 -11.11
CA ASP A 226 -0.28 10.65 -11.07
C ASP A 226 -1.52 11.25 -10.45
N TYR A 227 -1.29 12.16 -9.51
CA TYR A 227 -2.24 13.13 -9.03
C TYR A 227 -1.47 14.39 -8.65
N ASP A 228 -2.15 15.52 -8.67
CA ASP A 228 -1.56 16.76 -8.20
C ASP A 228 -2.65 17.70 -7.64
N VAL A 229 -2.26 18.77 -6.94
CA VAL A 229 -3.17 19.73 -6.32
C VAL A 229 -3.04 21.07 -7.04
N ASN A 230 -4.15 21.58 -7.56
CA ASN A 230 -4.19 22.86 -8.25
C ASN A 230 -4.24 24.05 -7.28
N GLU A 231 -4.23 25.27 -7.82
CA GLU A 231 -4.25 26.52 -7.06
C GLU A 231 -5.52 26.68 -6.21
N ALA A 232 -6.64 26.07 -6.63
CA ALA A 232 -7.88 26.04 -5.86
C ALA A 232 -7.90 24.98 -4.75
N GLY A 233 -6.81 24.24 -4.55
CA GLY A 233 -6.71 23.17 -3.56
C GLY A 233 -7.45 21.89 -3.94
N GLN A 234 -7.83 21.74 -5.22
CA GLN A 234 -8.46 20.52 -5.73
C GLN A 234 -7.38 19.52 -6.13
N VAL A 235 -7.57 18.27 -5.76
CA VAL A 235 -6.79 17.16 -6.31
C VAL A 235 -7.29 16.90 -7.72
N HIS A 236 -6.40 16.82 -8.70
CA HIS A 236 -6.75 16.44 -10.07
C HIS A 236 -6.03 15.16 -10.48
N VAL A 237 -6.72 14.34 -11.28
CA VAL A 237 -6.27 13.04 -11.77
C VAL A 237 -6.82 12.84 -13.18
N TYR A 238 -6.04 12.25 -14.08
CA TYR A 238 -6.50 11.94 -15.43
C TYR A 238 -7.44 10.73 -15.46
N ILE A 239 -8.44 10.76 -16.36
CA ILE A 239 -9.38 9.64 -16.54
C ILE A 239 -8.66 8.32 -16.80
N ARG A 240 -7.56 8.36 -17.56
CA ARG A 240 -6.71 7.19 -17.82
C ARG A 240 -6.14 6.57 -16.54
N ASP A 241 -5.67 7.37 -15.59
CA ASP A 241 -5.09 6.85 -14.36
C ASP A 241 -6.16 6.34 -13.40
N LEU A 242 -7.35 6.95 -13.40
CA LEU A 242 -8.52 6.45 -12.66
C LEU A 242 -9.02 5.10 -13.21
N ARG A 243 -8.93 4.88 -14.52
CA ARG A 243 -9.27 3.60 -15.16
C ARG A 243 -8.44 2.43 -14.64
N ASP A 244 -7.15 2.67 -14.35
CA ASP A 244 -6.24 1.64 -13.87
C ASP A 244 -6.52 1.24 -12.40
N LEU A 245 -7.42 1.94 -11.70
CA LEU A 245 -7.81 1.61 -10.34
C LEU A 245 -8.88 0.51 -10.29
N PRO A 246 -8.89 -0.34 -9.24
CA PRO A 246 -10.00 -1.25 -8.99
C PRO A 246 -11.33 -0.50 -8.88
N TYR A 247 -12.43 -1.12 -9.29
CA TYR A 247 -13.73 -0.45 -9.32
C TYR A 247 -14.17 0.14 -7.95
N GLN A 248 -13.84 -0.54 -6.85
CA GLN A 248 -14.15 -0.01 -5.51
C GLN A 248 -13.41 1.30 -5.22
N GLU A 249 -12.16 1.41 -5.68
CA GLU A 249 -11.39 2.65 -5.57
C GLU A 249 -11.95 3.71 -6.53
N GLN A 250 -12.33 3.36 -7.76
CA GLN A 250 -13.02 4.31 -8.65
C GLN A 250 -14.28 4.90 -8.02
N VAL A 251 -15.13 4.07 -7.40
CA VAL A 251 -16.33 4.53 -6.68
C VAL A 251 -15.98 5.40 -5.47
N TYR A 252 -14.91 5.06 -4.75
CA TYR A 252 -14.41 5.89 -3.66
C TYR A 252 -14.01 7.28 -4.16
N TRP A 253 -13.18 7.36 -5.20
CA TRP A 253 -12.81 8.63 -5.83
C TRP A 253 -14.03 9.39 -6.34
N GLN A 254 -15.00 8.70 -6.95
CA GLN A 254 -16.24 9.30 -7.47
C GLN A 254 -17.02 10.04 -6.37
N SER A 255 -17.02 9.54 -5.12
CA SER A 255 -17.69 10.21 -3.99
C SER A 255 -17.08 11.56 -3.59
N TYR A 256 -15.83 11.82 -3.98
CA TYR A 256 -15.12 13.08 -3.74
C TYR A 256 -15.02 13.99 -4.96
N ASN A 257 -15.53 13.53 -6.11
CA ASN A 257 -15.49 14.26 -7.37
C ASN A 257 -16.30 15.56 -7.27
N GLU A 258 -15.74 16.64 -7.81
CA GLU A 258 -16.37 17.96 -7.87
C GLU A 258 -16.02 18.66 -9.19
N GLU A 259 -16.79 19.70 -9.52
CA GLU A 259 -16.52 20.50 -10.71
C GLU A 259 -15.16 21.23 -10.63
N PRO A 260 -14.45 21.40 -11.76
CA PRO A 260 -13.22 22.19 -11.80
C PRO A 260 -13.49 23.63 -11.36
N LYS A 261 -12.73 24.11 -10.38
CA LYS A 261 -12.69 25.52 -9.96
C LYS A 261 -11.61 26.29 -10.73
N THR A 262 -10.51 25.61 -11.04
CA THR A 262 -9.39 26.09 -11.85
C THR A 262 -8.86 24.95 -12.72
N ASP A 263 -7.92 25.24 -13.61
CA ASP A 263 -7.22 24.22 -14.39
C ASP A 263 -6.33 23.33 -13.50
N ILE A 264 -5.64 22.37 -14.12
CA ILE A 264 -4.58 21.59 -13.47
C ILE A 264 -3.44 22.49 -12.97
N SER A 265 -2.66 21.99 -12.02
CA SER A 265 -1.47 22.68 -11.52
C SER A 265 -0.48 23.01 -12.65
N GLU A 266 0.10 24.20 -12.61
CA GLU A 266 1.11 24.63 -13.59
C GLU A 266 2.26 23.63 -13.70
N ARG A 267 2.73 23.10 -12.56
CA ARG A 267 3.78 22.08 -12.52
C ARG A 267 3.41 20.80 -13.26
N ALA A 268 2.15 20.35 -13.17
CA ALA A 268 1.69 19.16 -13.90
C ALA A 268 1.61 19.45 -15.39
N PHE A 269 1.15 20.64 -15.77
CA PHE A 269 1.10 21.06 -17.17
C PHE A 269 2.50 21.08 -17.81
N VAL A 270 3.46 21.71 -17.12
CA VAL A 270 4.86 21.81 -17.58
C VAL A 270 5.51 20.43 -17.69
N ASN A 271 5.37 19.59 -16.66
CA ASN A 271 5.98 18.27 -16.63
C ASN A 271 5.38 17.35 -17.71
N HIS A 272 4.05 17.27 -17.81
CA HIS A 272 3.40 16.25 -18.66
C HIS A 272 3.28 16.65 -20.12
N PHE A 273 3.08 17.94 -20.41
CA PHE A 273 2.77 18.39 -21.77
C PHE A 273 3.93 19.14 -22.42
N LYS A 274 4.74 19.87 -21.65
CA LYS A 274 5.96 20.51 -22.19
C LYS A 274 7.19 19.62 -22.11
N GLY A 275 7.18 18.59 -21.24
CA GLY A 275 8.33 17.72 -21.03
C GLY A 275 9.51 18.43 -20.36
N GLU A 276 9.23 19.53 -19.66
CA GLU A 276 10.23 20.35 -18.99
C GLU A 276 10.35 19.93 -17.51
N PRO A 277 11.56 19.94 -16.93
CA PRO A 277 11.72 19.68 -15.51
C PRO A 277 11.05 20.80 -14.69
N CYS A 278 10.30 20.42 -13.68
CA CYS A 278 9.74 21.37 -12.72
C CYS A 278 10.58 21.40 -11.43
N GLU A 279 10.54 22.51 -10.69
CA GLU A 279 11.15 22.56 -9.36
C GLU A 279 10.51 21.52 -8.44
N PRO A 280 11.31 20.70 -7.74
CA PRO A 280 10.79 19.72 -6.80
C PRO A 280 10.01 20.37 -5.67
N ASP A 281 9.02 19.65 -5.12
CA ASP A 281 8.29 20.09 -3.94
C ASP A 281 9.29 20.34 -2.79
N PRO A 282 9.11 21.39 -1.96
CA PRO A 282 10.00 21.65 -0.83
C PRO A 282 10.22 20.41 0.07
N LEU A 283 9.19 19.58 0.27
CA LEU A 283 9.35 18.36 1.06
C LEU A 283 10.23 17.32 0.34
N GLU A 284 10.15 17.18 -0.98
CA GLU A 284 11.01 16.25 -1.73
C GLU A 284 12.49 16.60 -1.59
N ASN A 285 12.82 17.90 -1.63
CA ASN A 285 14.17 18.36 -1.40
C ASN A 285 14.67 18.02 0.01
N VAL A 286 13.82 18.15 1.03
CA VAL A 286 14.14 17.71 2.39
C VAL A 286 14.37 16.19 2.43
N LEU A 287 13.47 15.40 1.85
CA LEU A 287 13.57 13.94 1.81
C LEU A 287 14.83 13.48 1.06
N PHE A 288 15.21 14.17 -0.02
CA PHE A 288 16.44 13.91 -0.77
C PHE A 288 17.68 14.11 0.11
N ILE A 289 17.74 15.22 0.87
CA ILE A 289 18.86 15.46 1.81
C ILE A 289 18.88 14.38 2.90
N MET A 290 17.73 14.00 3.45
CA MET A 290 17.64 12.98 4.49
C MET A 290 18.02 11.58 4.00
N ARG A 291 17.62 11.20 2.78
CA ARG A 291 18.05 9.95 2.13
C ARG A 291 19.57 9.91 2.00
N ARG A 292 20.16 10.98 1.47
CA ARG A 292 21.62 11.12 1.35
C ARG A 292 22.32 11.01 2.70
N TRP A 293 21.77 11.60 3.77
CA TRP A 293 22.33 11.49 5.12
C TRP A 293 22.24 10.06 5.66
N ALA A 294 21.14 9.36 5.41
CA ALA A 294 20.95 7.97 5.83
C ALA A 294 21.93 7.03 5.11
N GLU A 295 22.16 7.24 3.81
CA GLU A 295 23.11 6.45 3.01
C GLU A 295 24.58 6.72 3.36
N SER A 296 24.89 7.92 3.87
CA SER A 296 26.27 8.33 4.19
C SER A 296 26.76 7.90 5.58
N ASP A 297 25.95 7.18 6.36
CA ASP A 297 26.25 6.72 7.74
C ASP A 297 26.93 7.77 8.64
N LEU A 298 26.27 8.93 8.78
CA LEU A 298 26.82 10.09 9.47
C LEU A 298 26.89 9.87 11.00
N ALA A 299 28.03 10.15 11.62
CA ALA A 299 28.19 9.99 13.08
C ALA A 299 27.32 10.95 13.92
N TRP A 300 26.87 12.07 13.34
CA TRP A 300 26.14 13.14 14.01
C TRP A 300 24.62 13.12 13.76
N TRP A 301 24.14 12.28 12.85
CA TRP A 301 22.72 12.09 12.57
C TRP A 301 22.43 10.65 12.11
N LYS A 302 21.33 10.07 12.58
CA LYS A 302 20.90 8.72 12.18
C LYS A 302 19.39 8.64 11.98
N LEU A 303 18.96 7.92 10.95
CA LEU A 303 17.55 7.57 10.76
C LEU A 303 17.10 6.61 11.88
N ARG A 304 16.12 7.03 12.69
CA ARG A 304 15.68 6.29 13.89
C ARG A 304 14.75 5.12 13.59
N GLU A 305 13.87 5.29 12.62
CA GLU A 305 12.84 4.32 12.26
C GLU A 305 12.90 4.12 10.74
N GLU A 306 12.98 2.87 10.29
CA GLU A 306 12.80 2.51 8.89
C GLU A 306 11.36 2.86 8.47
N GLY A 307 11.19 3.43 7.28
CA GLY A 307 9.87 3.86 6.79
C GLY A 307 9.51 5.33 7.06
N LEU A 308 10.31 6.10 7.84
CA LEU A 308 9.98 7.51 8.09
C LEU A 308 10.05 8.37 6.82
N LEU A 309 10.96 8.04 5.90
CA LEU A 309 11.13 8.77 4.63
C LEU A 309 9.91 8.61 3.71
N GLU A 310 9.18 7.51 3.86
CA GLU A 310 7.99 7.15 3.09
C GLU A 310 6.69 7.63 3.76
N ARG A 311 6.72 7.93 5.07
CA ARG A 311 5.53 8.32 5.84
C ARG A 311 5.33 9.83 5.93
N VAL A 312 6.39 10.63 5.85
CA VAL A 312 6.28 12.11 5.93
C VAL A 312 5.68 12.63 4.64
N ASN A 313 4.52 13.28 4.77
CA ASN A 313 3.74 13.79 3.65
C ASN A 313 3.36 15.25 3.86
N THR A 314 3.18 15.98 2.76
CA THR A 314 2.65 17.35 2.80
C THR A 314 1.18 17.28 3.24
N PRO A 315 0.73 18.09 4.22
CA PRO A 315 -0.69 18.18 4.55
C PRO A 315 -1.41 18.79 3.36
N ARG A 316 -2.47 18.16 2.86
CA ARG A 316 -3.20 18.65 1.67
C ARG A 316 -4.65 19.04 1.96
N THR A 317 -5.15 18.81 3.17
CA THR A 317 -6.50 19.21 3.60
C THR A 317 -6.48 20.42 4.53
N SER A 318 -7.65 20.92 4.89
CA SER A 318 -7.83 21.93 5.95
C SER A 318 -7.82 21.31 7.37
N SER A 319 -7.47 20.03 7.51
CA SER A 319 -7.39 19.36 8.80
C SER A 319 -6.18 19.81 9.60
N ARG A 320 -6.43 20.40 10.78
CA ARG A 320 -5.37 20.74 11.74
C ARG A 320 -4.60 19.49 12.20
N ASP A 321 -5.27 18.35 12.31
CA ASP A 321 -4.65 17.12 12.80
C ASP A 321 -3.69 16.52 11.75
N GLU A 322 -4.04 16.63 10.46
CA GLU A 322 -3.12 16.27 9.36
C GLU A 322 -1.89 17.19 9.37
N TRP A 323 -2.10 18.50 9.49
CA TRP A 323 -1.03 19.50 9.58
C TRP A 323 -0.08 19.23 10.76
N ALA A 324 -0.63 19.03 11.97
CA ALA A 324 0.16 18.69 13.15
C ALA A 324 0.90 17.35 12.99
N GLY A 325 0.25 16.36 12.37
CA GLY A 325 0.84 15.06 12.03
C GLY A 325 2.05 15.19 11.10
N ALA A 326 1.96 16.03 10.07
CA ALA A 326 3.07 16.29 9.14
C ALA A 326 4.29 16.91 9.86
N PHE A 327 4.08 17.90 10.73
CA PHE A 327 5.15 18.49 11.53
C PHE A 327 5.76 17.52 12.55
N LYS A 328 4.93 16.66 13.15
CA LYS A 328 5.40 15.58 14.03
C LYS A 328 6.29 14.59 13.27
N GLY A 329 5.88 14.21 12.06
CA GLY A 329 6.67 13.37 11.15
C GLY A 329 8.00 14.01 10.78
N LEU A 330 7.99 15.29 10.38
CA LEU A 330 9.19 16.04 10.00
C LEU A 330 10.17 16.17 11.18
N SER A 331 9.67 16.45 12.38
CA SER A 331 10.49 16.52 13.59
C SER A 331 11.09 15.16 13.97
N LYS A 332 10.32 14.07 13.86
CA LYS A 332 10.82 12.70 14.05
C LYS A 332 11.92 12.36 13.06
N LEU A 333 11.72 12.71 11.79
CA LEU A 333 12.68 12.46 10.72
C LEU A 333 13.99 13.22 10.95
N ILE A 334 13.91 14.54 11.19
CA ILE A 334 15.11 15.38 11.24
C ILE A 334 15.66 15.52 12.66
N ILE A 335 14.87 16.09 13.57
CA ILE A 335 15.36 16.62 14.85
C ILE A 335 15.71 15.50 15.82
N GLU A 336 14.93 14.43 15.85
CA GLU A 336 15.25 13.29 16.69
C GLU A 336 16.46 12.50 16.19
N GLY A 337 16.75 12.54 14.88
CA GLY A 337 17.89 11.84 14.30
C GLY A 337 19.25 12.34 14.80
N PHE A 338 19.33 13.59 15.29
CA PHE A 338 20.57 14.19 15.77
C PHE A 338 21.18 13.47 16.97
N GLN A 339 22.48 13.16 16.86
CA GLN A 339 23.26 12.48 17.89
C GLN A 339 23.92 13.50 18.82
N VAL A 340 23.21 13.87 19.89
CA VAL A 340 23.65 14.88 20.87
C VAL A 340 25.06 14.63 21.40
N LYS A 341 25.44 13.37 21.67
CA LYS A 341 26.78 13.01 22.15
C LYS A 341 27.88 13.39 21.15
N THR A 342 27.68 13.13 19.86
CA THR A 342 28.64 13.46 18.81
C THR A 342 28.75 14.96 18.62
N ILE A 343 27.62 15.66 18.65
CA ILE A 343 27.55 17.13 18.53
C ILE A 343 28.33 17.80 19.67
N ARG A 344 28.14 17.34 20.92
CA ARG A 344 28.88 17.84 22.09
C ARG A 344 30.40 17.66 21.94
N LYS A 345 30.85 16.48 21.51
CA LYS A 345 32.28 16.24 21.25
C LYS A 345 32.88 17.21 20.22
N LYS A 346 32.10 17.58 19.19
CA LYS A 346 32.54 18.56 18.18
C LYS A 346 32.64 19.98 18.78
N LEU A 347 31.68 20.37 19.61
CA LEU A 347 31.71 21.64 20.36
C LEU A 347 32.92 21.71 21.31
N GLU A 348 33.22 20.62 22.04
CA GLU A 348 34.42 20.51 22.89
C GLU A 348 35.69 20.71 22.07
N ALA A 349 35.81 20.04 20.93
CA ALA A 349 36.96 20.17 20.03
C ALA A 349 37.14 21.59 19.46
N MET A 350 36.05 22.35 19.35
CA MET A 350 36.04 23.73 18.89
C MET A 350 36.13 24.76 20.03
N ASN A 351 36.28 24.32 21.29
CA ASN A 351 36.27 25.17 22.50
C ASN A 351 35.01 26.05 22.64
N ILE A 352 33.84 25.57 22.19
CA ILE A 352 32.57 26.27 22.33
C ILE A 352 31.84 25.76 23.59
N ALA A 353 31.45 26.68 24.48
CA ALA A 353 30.80 26.33 25.75
C ALA A 353 29.35 25.84 25.56
N PHE A 354 29.00 24.74 26.23
CA PHE A 354 27.63 24.21 26.29
C PHE A 354 27.28 23.66 27.68
N GLU A 355 25.99 23.54 27.95
CA GLU A 355 25.45 22.98 29.19
C GLU A 355 24.93 21.54 28.96
N GLU A 356 24.90 20.71 30.00
CA GLU A 356 24.56 19.28 29.86
C GLU A 356 23.09 19.02 29.50
N ASP A 357 22.18 19.95 29.79
CA ASP A 357 20.74 19.86 29.55
C ASP A 357 20.32 20.49 28.20
N GLU A 358 21.25 21.15 27.49
CA GLU A 358 20.99 21.72 26.18
C GLU A 358 20.64 20.63 25.15
N LYS A 359 19.53 20.89 24.44
CA LYS A 359 18.96 20.00 23.41
C LYS A 359 19.66 20.17 22.05
N SER A 360 19.41 19.23 21.14
CA SER A 360 20.05 19.15 19.81
C SER A 360 20.05 20.48 19.04
N LEU A 361 18.90 21.16 18.92
CA LEU A 361 18.81 22.42 18.17
C LEU A 361 19.64 23.55 18.80
N THR A 362 19.70 23.64 20.13
CA THR A 362 20.51 24.65 20.82
C THR A 362 22.00 24.42 20.56
N LEU A 363 22.43 23.16 20.65
CA LEU A 363 23.82 22.76 20.41
C LEU A 363 24.24 23.01 18.95
N ILE A 364 23.36 22.69 17.99
CA ILE A 364 23.60 22.97 16.56
C ILE A 364 23.64 24.47 16.30
N GLY A 365 22.75 25.25 16.93
CA GLY A 365 22.76 26.71 16.81
C GLY A 365 24.08 27.32 17.28
N LYS A 366 24.68 26.77 18.34
CA LYS A 366 26.02 27.16 18.81
C LYS A 366 27.13 26.80 17.82
N LEU A 367 27.04 25.67 17.13
CA LEU A 367 28.01 25.30 16.08
C LEU A 367 27.97 26.24 14.86
N LEU A 368 26.83 26.85 14.58
CA LEU A 368 26.63 27.70 13.40
C LEU A 368 26.89 29.20 13.64
N ASP A 369 27.32 29.56 14.86
CA ASP A 369 27.65 30.91 15.34
C ASP A 369 26.58 31.98 15.05
N ASP A 370 25.31 31.57 14.95
CA ASP A 370 24.18 32.48 14.84
C ASP A 370 22.89 31.81 15.32
N LYS A 371 22.24 32.44 16.30
CA LYS A 371 20.94 31.99 16.83
C LYS A 371 19.81 32.18 15.82
N GLN A 372 20.02 32.89 14.70
CA GLN A 372 18.99 33.18 13.69
C GLN A 372 18.93 32.18 12.53
N ARG A 373 19.76 31.13 12.52
CA ARG A 373 19.87 30.22 11.36
C ARG A 373 19.05 28.93 11.42
N LEU A 374 18.18 28.74 12.42
CA LEU A 374 17.42 27.49 12.62
C LEU A 374 15.92 27.74 12.86
N ASP A 375 15.37 28.82 12.34
CA ASP A 375 13.99 29.23 12.63
C ASP A 375 12.97 28.24 12.08
N GLY A 376 13.22 27.63 10.92
CA GLY A 376 12.41 26.56 10.36
C GLY A 376 12.40 25.32 11.27
N LEU A 377 13.56 24.82 11.69
CA LEU A 377 13.62 23.67 12.60
C LEU A 377 13.06 23.97 14.00
N LYS A 378 13.21 25.20 14.50
CA LYS A 378 12.54 25.63 15.74
C LYS A 378 11.03 25.66 15.59
N GLU A 379 10.51 26.13 14.46
CA GLU A 379 9.08 26.13 14.16
C GLU A 379 8.54 24.70 14.09
N VAL A 380 9.25 23.79 13.43
CA VAL A 380 8.93 22.35 13.41
C VAL A 380 8.83 21.80 14.84
N GLN A 381 9.81 22.11 15.69
CA GLN A 381 9.81 21.66 17.08
C GLN A 381 8.71 22.31 17.93
N LEU A 382 8.40 23.59 17.68
CA LEU A 382 7.36 24.33 18.36
C LEU A 382 6.00 23.70 18.08
N ILE A 383 5.66 23.51 16.81
CA ILE A 383 4.38 22.93 16.38
C ILE A 383 4.25 21.51 16.96
N ARG A 384 5.27 20.67 16.82
CA ARG A 384 5.27 19.33 17.41
C ARG A 384 4.97 19.36 18.92
N SER A 385 5.58 20.28 19.66
CA SER A 385 5.50 20.29 21.14
C SER A 385 4.22 20.94 21.67
N LYS A 386 3.62 21.86 20.91
CA LYS A 386 2.48 22.67 21.35
C LYS A 386 1.15 22.27 20.70
N VAL A 387 1.17 21.56 19.59
CA VAL A 387 -0.01 21.17 18.81
C VAL A 387 -0.21 19.64 18.83
N ASP A 388 0.14 18.98 19.95
CA ASP A 388 -0.11 17.54 20.04
C ASP A 388 -1.61 17.26 19.86
N ALA A 389 -1.96 16.14 19.21
CA ALA A 389 -3.33 15.85 18.77
C ALA A 389 -4.38 15.81 19.91
N HIS A 390 -3.91 15.78 21.16
CA HIS A 390 -4.73 15.77 22.38
C HIS A 390 -4.68 17.07 23.20
N SER A 391 -3.84 18.06 22.85
CA SER A 391 -3.75 19.31 23.59
C SER A 391 -4.86 20.29 23.17
N ARG A 392 -5.98 20.30 23.91
CA ARG A 392 -7.06 21.29 23.79
C ARG A 392 -6.70 22.64 24.47
N GLY A 393 -5.50 23.16 24.21
CA GLY A 393 -5.05 24.45 24.76
C GLY A 393 -5.25 25.60 23.77
N ASN A 394 -5.49 26.81 24.27
CA ASN A 394 -5.61 28.02 23.43
C ASN A 394 -4.39 28.20 22.51
N THR A 395 -3.18 27.88 22.99
CA THR A 395 -1.93 28.01 22.22
C THR A 395 -1.91 27.18 20.93
N ALA A 396 -2.51 25.98 20.92
CA ALA A 396 -2.54 25.14 19.72
C ALA A 396 -3.43 25.76 18.63
N SER A 397 -4.59 26.30 19.04
CA SER A 397 -5.50 27.03 18.15
C SER A 397 -4.90 28.33 17.66
N ASP A 398 -4.17 29.06 18.50
CA ASP A 398 -3.51 30.32 18.12
C ASP A 398 -2.43 30.08 17.05
N LEU A 399 -1.61 29.03 17.21
CA LEU A 399 -0.60 28.66 16.21
C LEU A 399 -1.23 28.25 14.88
N ALA A 400 -2.31 27.46 14.93
CA ALA A 400 -3.03 27.04 13.72
C ALA A 400 -3.67 28.25 13.00
N ASN A 401 -4.30 29.16 13.74
CA ASN A 401 -4.88 30.38 13.20
C ASN A 401 -3.80 31.30 12.61
N LYS A 402 -2.65 31.44 13.28
CA LYS A 402 -1.52 32.21 12.77
C LYS A 402 -1.02 31.65 11.43
N ALA A 403 -0.85 30.33 11.34
CA ALA A 403 -0.44 29.67 10.10
C ALA A 403 -1.41 29.98 8.94
N LEU A 404 -2.72 29.93 9.19
CA LEU A 404 -3.73 30.27 8.18
C LEU A 404 -3.75 31.77 7.83
N GLN A 405 -3.53 32.66 8.79
CA GLN A 405 -3.49 34.10 8.55
C GLN A 405 -2.28 34.52 7.73
N GLU A 406 -1.11 33.94 7.99
CA GLU A 406 0.15 34.32 7.33
C GLU A 406 0.33 33.63 5.98
N HIS A 407 -0.16 32.39 5.82
CA HIS A 407 0.10 31.57 4.62
C HIS A 407 -1.16 31.16 3.85
N GLY A 408 -2.36 31.47 4.34
CA GLY A 408 -3.64 31.11 3.72
C GLY A 408 -4.05 29.65 3.90
N THR A 409 -3.10 28.70 3.75
CA THR A 409 -3.36 27.26 3.89
C THR A 409 -2.28 26.56 4.73
N TYR A 410 -2.65 25.42 5.33
CA TYR A 410 -1.69 24.58 6.05
C TYR A 410 -0.61 23.98 5.13
N SER A 411 -0.96 23.65 3.89
CA SER A 411 0.00 23.19 2.88
C SER A 411 1.05 24.25 2.60
N ALA A 412 0.63 25.49 2.33
CA ALA A 412 1.55 26.60 2.05
C ALA A 412 2.46 26.92 3.23
N HIS A 413 1.93 26.89 4.46
CA HIS A 413 2.75 27.03 5.66
C HIS A 413 3.80 25.92 5.77
N PHE A 414 3.39 24.65 5.63
CA PHE A 414 4.30 23.51 5.71
C PHE A 414 5.40 23.57 4.63
N GLU A 415 5.04 23.93 3.39
CA GLU A 415 5.98 24.12 2.29
C GLU A 415 6.96 25.27 2.57
N ASN A 416 6.49 26.39 3.13
CA ASN A 416 7.34 27.51 3.53
C ASN A 416 8.38 27.08 4.58
N VAL A 417 7.95 26.34 5.61
CA VAL A 417 8.87 25.81 6.62
C VAL A 417 9.86 24.81 6.01
N CYS A 418 9.41 23.94 5.10
CA CYS A 418 10.31 23.04 4.38
C CYS A 418 11.38 23.80 3.59
N ARG A 419 11.02 24.91 2.90
CA ARG A 419 11.99 25.76 2.20
C ARG A 419 13.06 26.33 3.14
N ALA A 420 12.66 26.82 4.31
CA ALA A 420 13.61 27.27 5.33
C ALA A 420 14.52 26.12 5.76
N VAL A 421 13.94 24.98 6.15
CA VAL A 421 14.66 23.79 6.61
C VAL A 421 15.69 23.30 5.58
N ILE A 422 15.42 23.33 4.28
CA ILE A 422 16.41 22.96 3.25
C ILE A 422 17.70 23.77 3.40
N GLY A 423 17.60 25.09 3.60
CA GLY A 423 18.74 25.97 3.81
C GLY A 423 19.49 25.62 5.10
N GLU A 424 18.76 25.37 6.17
CA GLU A 424 19.30 25.01 7.48
C GLU A 424 20.04 23.67 7.45
N LEU A 425 19.48 22.65 6.81
CA LEU A 425 20.14 21.35 6.66
C LEU A 425 21.47 21.46 5.92
N LYS A 426 21.53 22.28 4.86
CA LYS A 426 22.78 22.55 4.13
C LYS A 426 23.82 23.26 5.00
N LEU A 427 23.39 24.18 5.86
CA LEU A 427 24.28 24.85 6.81
C LEU A 427 24.80 23.89 7.87
N ILE A 428 23.95 23.02 8.40
CA ILE A 428 24.31 22.00 9.41
C ILE A 428 25.38 21.06 8.87
N GLU A 429 25.40 20.75 7.58
CA GLU A 429 26.45 19.90 7.02
C GLU A 429 27.85 20.54 7.07
N GLN A 430 27.97 21.87 7.00
CA GLN A 430 29.26 22.53 6.82
C GLN A 430 30.26 22.22 7.95
N PRO A 431 29.90 22.35 9.26
CA PRO A 431 30.83 22.03 10.35
C PRO A 431 31.24 20.57 10.42
N PHE A 432 30.49 19.65 9.79
CA PHE A 432 30.75 18.21 9.81
C PHE A 432 31.40 17.68 8.53
N ARG A 433 31.60 18.53 7.51
CA ARG A 433 32.31 18.14 6.28
C ARG A 433 33.84 18.07 6.44
N GLU A 434 34.39 18.45 7.60
CA GLU A 434 35.82 18.40 7.91
C GLU A 434 36.13 17.36 8.99
N ASN A 435 36.49 16.14 8.54
CA ASN A 435 37.86 15.59 8.55
C ASN A 435 37.91 14.28 7.73
#